data_AF-A0A7W1LNF9-F1
#
_entry.id   AF-A0A7W1LNF9-F1
#
_cell.length_a   1.000
_cell.length_b   1.000
_cell.length_c   1.000
_cell.angle_alpha   90.00
_cell.angle_beta   90.00
_cell.angle_gamma   90.00
#
_symmetry.space_group_name_H-M   'P 1'
#
loop_
_entity.id
_entity.type
_entity.pdbx_description
1 polymer ?
#
loop_
_entity_poly.entity_id
_entity_poly.type
_entity_poly.pdbx_seq_one_letter_code
_entity_poly.pdbx_strand_id
1 'polypeptide(L)'
;MPSGSAATSGDTAAGDVGRRLHDARPGRRHDPFPHGDRRRAPHGRARVGRILTLSTSAARLSGREQRFHATGGFGVACGAIETFTRVLAGEVGPRGVRVVCLRPDALPETWGLDRPIEETPHGKFMTDGTVLGRMPRLAEVGDTAAPTASDRTSALTRTVVNLSCGSVLD
;
A
#
# COMPACT_ATOMS: atom_id res chain seq x y z
N MET A 1 38.02 2.69 -73.80
CA MET A 1 37.58 3.70 -74.78
C MET A 1 36.18 3.32 -75.24
N PRO A 2 35.21 4.25 -75.32
CA PRO A 2 34.37 4.87 -74.27
C PRO A 2 32.89 4.38 -74.39
N SER A 3 31.85 4.75 -73.63
CA SER A 3 31.33 6.03 -73.09
C SER A 3 30.25 5.73 -72.01
N GLY A 4 30.16 6.45 -70.88
CA GLY A 4 29.27 7.62 -70.62
C GLY A 4 27.80 7.20 -70.34
N SER A 5 27.04 7.60 -69.29
CA SER A 5 27.00 8.88 -68.55
C SER A 5 26.00 8.85 -67.36
N ALA A 6 26.44 9.46 -66.23
CA ALA A 6 25.75 10.34 -65.26
C ALA A 6 24.55 9.93 -64.36
N ALA A 7 24.86 9.89 -63.05
CA ALA A 7 24.39 10.72 -61.93
C ALA A 7 22.89 10.94 -61.61
N THR A 8 22.53 10.70 -60.33
CA THR A 8 21.94 11.65 -59.35
C THR A 8 21.97 10.97 -57.96
N SER A 9 22.88 11.36 -57.07
CA SER A 9 22.68 12.30 -55.94
C SER A 9 21.72 11.82 -54.85
N GLY A 10 22.27 11.41 -53.71
CA GLY A 10 21.56 11.07 -52.49
C GLY A 10 22.55 10.86 -51.34
N ASP A 11 23.25 11.92 -51.00
CA ASP A 11 24.27 11.98 -49.96
C ASP A 11 23.64 12.04 -48.56
N THR A 12 24.41 11.56 -47.58
CA THR A 12 24.39 11.90 -46.14
C THR A 12 23.18 11.55 -45.28
N ALA A 13 23.38 10.57 -44.38
CA ALA A 13 23.21 10.73 -42.91
C ALA A 13 23.36 9.39 -42.15
N ALA A 14 24.55 8.77 -42.19
CA ALA A 14 24.83 7.56 -41.40
C ALA A 14 25.99 7.73 -40.40
N GLY A 15 26.32 8.97 -40.02
CA GLY A 15 27.56 9.27 -39.31
C GLY A 15 27.50 10.36 -38.24
N ASP A 16 26.45 10.46 -37.42
CA ASP A 16 26.48 11.37 -36.24
C ASP A 16 25.71 10.88 -34.99
N VAL A 17 25.48 9.57 -34.82
CA VAL A 17 24.76 9.06 -33.62
C VAL A 17 25.73 8.60 -32.51
N GLY A 18 27.01 8.37 -32.83
CA GLY A 18 27.98 7.74 -31.92
C GLY A 18 28.82 8.68 -31.02
N ARG A 19 28.78 10.01 -31.20
CA ARG A 19 29.70 10.95 -30.49
C ARG A 19 29.05 11.90 -29.48
N ARG A 20 27.76 11.74 -29.16
CA ARG A 20 27.06 12.56 -28.16
C ARG A 20 26.61 11.76 -26.93
N LEU A 21 27.51 11.00 -26.33
CA LEU A 21 27.22 10.24 -25.10
C LEU A 21 28.26 10.43 -23.97
N HIS A 22 29.20 11.36 -24.12
CA HIS A 22 30.25 11.58 -23.11
C HIS A 22 30.37 13.00 -22.55
N ASP A 23 29.47 13.93 -22.89
CA ASP A 23 29.59 15.33 -22.41
C ASP A 23 28.25 15.96 -21.94
N ALA A 24 27.44 15.15 -21.25
CA ALA A 24 26.29 15.67 -20.51
C ALA A 24 26.72 16.02 -19.08
N ARG A 25 27.07 17.29 -18.86
CA ARG A 25 27.19 17.87 -17.52
C ARG A 25 25.95 17.50 -16.69
N PRO A 26 26.06 17.11 -15.41
CA PRO A 26 24.89 16.82 -14.59
C PRO A 26 24.08 18.12 -14.42
N GLY A 27 23.06 18.26 -15.25
CA GLY A 27 22.04 19.29 -15.12
C GLY A 27 21.41 19.17 -13.74
N ARG A 28 21.27 20.31 -13.07
CA ARG A 28 20.58 20.44 -11.79
C ARG A 28 19.25 19.71 -11.90
N ARG A 29 19.09 18.62 -11.13
CA ARG A 29 17.80 17.97 -10.95
C ARG A 29 16.87 19.02 -10.37
N HIS A 30 15.76 19.28 -11.07
CA HIS A 30 14.70 20.12 -10.57
C HIS A 30 14.03 19.34 -9.43
N ASP A 31 14.44 19.60 -8.19
CA ASP A 31 13.77 19.03 -7.02
C ASP A 31 12.35 19.61 -6.96
N PRO A 32 11.29 18.79 -7.13
CA PRO A 32 9.91 19.29 -7.15
C PRO A 32 9.40 19.71 -5.76
N PHE A 33 10.23 19.58 -4.72
CA PHE A 33 9.87 19.90 -3.34
C PHE A 33 10.97 20.76 -2.69
N PRO A 34 10.81 22.08 -2.63
CA PRO A 34 11.78 22.92 -1.93
C PRO A 34 11.78 22.55 -0.44
N HIS A 35 12.96 22.20 0.08
CA HIS A 35 13.18 22.07 1.52
C HIS A 35 13.01 23.46 2.15
N GLY A 36 11.79 23.73 2.63
CA GLY A 36 11.45 24.96 3.33
C GLY A 36 12.34 25.18 4.55
N ASP A 37 12.81 26.42 4.66
CA ASP A 37 13.57 27.00 5.76
C ASP A 37 12.96 26.62 7.13
N ARG A 38 13.75 25.92 7.95
CA ARG A 38 13.38 25.49 9.30
C ARG A 38 13.47 26.66 10.27
N ARG A 39 12.54 27.61 10.19
CA ARG A 39 12.30 28.55 11.28
C ARG A 39 11.31 27.93 12.27
N ARG A 40 11.88 27.17 13.21
CA ARG A 40 11.17 26.60 14.35
C ARG A 40 10.82 27.72 15.32
N ALA A 41 9.56 28.16 15.31
CA ALA A 41 9.01 28.95 16.42
C ALA A 41 9.04 28.09 17.70
N PRO A 42 9.35 28.67 18.88
CA PRO A 42 9.15 27.97 20.15
C PRO A 42 7.64 27.88 20.44
N HIS A 43 7.26 27.07 21.42
CA HIS A 43 5.90 26.83 21.95
C HIS A 43 5.19 25.55 21.44
N GLY A 44 5.02 24.60 22.37
CA GLY A 44 4.17 23.41 22.22
C GLY A 44 4.84 22.26 21.47
N ARG A 45 4.78 21.04 22.02
CA ARG A 45 5.13 19.84 21.25
C ARG A 45 4.23 19.81 20.01
N ALA A 46 4.81 19.96 18.82
CA ALA A 46 4.08 19.76 17.57
C ALA A 46 3.39 18.40 17.64
N ARG A 47 2.07 18.36 17.48
CA ARG A 47 1.31 17.11 17.54
C ARG A 47 1.75 16.22 16.38
N VAL A 48 2.41 15.12 16.71
CA VAL A 48 2.82 14.08 15.75
C VAL A 48 1.55 13.41 15.20
N GLY A 49 1.29 13.58 13.90
CA GLY A 49 0.08 13.08 13.25
C GLY A 49 0.08 11.57 13.09
N ARG A 50 -1.11 10.96 13.14
CA ARG A 50 -1.28 9.50 13.05
C ARG A 50 -2.54 9.23 12.25
N ILE A 51 -2.41 8.39 11.22
CA ILE A 51 -3.49 7.99 10.35
C ILE A 51 -3.59 6.48 10.42
N LEU A 52 -4.77 5.98 10.78
CA LEU A 52 -5.09 4.56 10.69
C LEU A 52 -6.05 4.36 9.53
N THR A 53 -5.72 3.41 8.66
CA THR A 53 -6.63 2.89 7.64
C THR A 53 -7.09 1.50 8.04
N LEU A 54 -8.20 1.05 7.47
CA LEU A 54 -8.76 -0.27 7.74
C LEU A 54 -8.98 -0.99 6.40
N SER A 55 -8.44 -2.19 6.29
CA SER A 55 -8.63 -3.11 5.17
C SER A 55 -9.17 -4.44 5.69
N THR A 56 -9.17 -5.50 4.88
CA THR A 56 -9.50 -6.86 5.32
C THR A 56 -8.59 -7.90 4.67
N SER A 57 -8.59 -9.11 5.21
CA SER A 57 -7.91 -10.30 4.67
C SER A 57 -8.17 -10.51 3.16
N ALA A 58 -9.29 -10.02 2.63
CA ALA A 58 -9.66 -10.06 1.22
C ALA A 58 -8.61 -9.43 0.28
N ALA A 59 -7.74 -8.53 0.77
CA ALA A 59 -6.61 -8.00 0.00
C ALA A 59 -5.55 -9.06 -0.37
N ARG A 60 -5.51 -10.19 0.35
CA ARG A 60 -4.51 -11.25 0.21
C ARG A 60 -5.11 -12.63 -0.10
N LEU A 61 -6.43 -12.79 0.04
CA LEU A 61 -7.12 -14.04 -0.26
C LEU A 61 -7.63 -14.04 -1.70
N SER A 62 -7.04 -14.86 -2.55
CA SER A 62 -7.61 -15.21 -3.85
C SER A 62 -8.74 -16.21 -3.64
N GLY A 63 -9.97 -15.72 -3.42
CA GLY A 63 -11.22 -16.48 -3.37
C GLY A 63 -11.07 -17.99 -3.15
N ARG A 64 -10.58 -18.38 -1.96
CA ARG A 64 -10.21 -19.77 -1.62
C ARG A 64 -11.33 -20.77 -1.91
N GLU A 65 -12.57 -20.29 -1.93
CA GLU A 65 -13.76 -21.00 -2.34
C GLU A 65 -14.80 -19.95 -2.81
N GLN A 66 -15.39 -20.11 -4.01
CA GLN A 66 -16.26 -19.07 -4.59
C GLN A 66 -17.69 -19.05 -4.01
N ARG A 67 -18.14 -20.10 -3.31
CA ARG A 67 -19.49 -20.14 -2.70
C ARG A 67 -19.55 -19.36 -1.40
N PHE A 68 -18.48 -19.35 -0.63
CA PHE A 68 -18.38 -18.75 0.70
C PHE A 68 -17.40 -17.58 0.74
N HIS A 69 -16.54 -17.38 -0.26
CA HIS A 69 -15.51 -16.35 -0.20
C HIS A 69 -15.33 -15.58 -1.53
N ALA A 70 -16.45 -15.10 -2.08
CA ALA A 70 -16.48 -14.28 -3.29
C ALA A 70 -16.10 -12.81 -2.97
N THR A 71 -14.80 -12.54 -2.87
CA THR A 71 -14.28 -11.20 -2.51
C THR A 71 -14.29 -10.19 -3.66
N GLY A 72 -14.33 -10.63 -4.93
CA GLY A 72 -14.51 -9.79 -6.12
C GLY A 72 -13.85 -8.40 -6.04
N GLY A 73 -14.64 -7.35 -6.29
CA GLY A 73 -14.19 -5.95 -6.19
C GLY A 73 -13.85 -5.48 -4.77
N PHE A 74 -14.37 -6.15 -3.74
CA PHE A 74 -14.06 -5.83 -2.34
C PHE A 74 -12.58 -6.13 -2.02
N GLY A 75 -12.03 -7.25 -2.52
CA GLY A 75 -10.60 -7.55 -2.39
C GLY A 75 -9.71 -6.51 -3.09
N VAL A 76 -10.13 -6.02 -4.26
CA VAL A 76 -9.45 -4.94 -4.99
C VAL A 76 -9.44 -3.64 -4.19
N ALA A 77 -10.58 -3.25 -3.62
CA ALA A 77 -10.67 -2.08 -2.76
C ALA A 77 -9.77 -2.20 -1.53
N CYS A 78 -9.75 -3.38 -0.88
CA CYS A 78 -8.87 -3.66 0.25
C CYS A 78 -7.38 -3.57 -0.14
N GLY A 79 -6.99 -4.11 -1.29
CA GLY A 79 -5.63 -3.99 -1.82
C GLY A 79 -5.24 -2.54 -2.17
N ALA A 80 -6.20 -1.75 -2.65
CA ALA A 80 -6.01 -0.32 -2.90
C ALA A 80 -5.79 0.45 -1.59
N ILE A 81 -6.56 0.17 -0.54
CA ILE A 81 -6.38 0.80 0.79
C ILE A 81 -4.99 0.48 1.35
N GLU A 82 -4.54 -0.77 1.27
CA GLU A 82 -3.20 -1.13 1.73
C GLU A 82 -2.10 -0.41 0.94
N THR A 83 -2.25 -0.30 -0.37
CA THR A 83 -1.30 0.41 -1.23
C THR A 83 -1.29 1.91 -0.93
N PHE A 84 -2.46 2.51 -0.82
CA PHE A 84 -2.65 3.89 -0.41
C PHE A 84 -1.96 4.18 0.92
N THR A 85 -2.12 3.31 1.90
CA THR A 85 -1.45 3.41 3.21
C THR A 85 0.06 3.50 3.05
N ARG A 86 0.67 2.62 2.24
CA ARG A 86 2.12 2.59 2.02
C ARG A 86 2.63 3.83 1.31
N VAL A 87 1.92 4.29 0.28
CA VAL A 87 2.28 5.48 -0.49
C VAL A 87 2.16 6.71 0.38
N LEU A 88 1.01 6.90 1.04
CA LEU A 88 0.76 8.03 1.92
C LEU A 88 1.80 8.11 3.04
N ALA A 89 2.15 6.98 3.67
CA ALA A 89 3.20 6.93 4.69
C ALA A 89 4.53 7.51 4.20
N GLY A 90 4.90 7.25 2.94
CA GLY A 90 6.11 7.80 2.33
C GLY A 90 6.04 9.31 2.13
N GLU A 91 4.88 9.82 1.72
CA GLU A 91 4.68 11.25 1.44
C GLU A 91 4.60 12.10 2.72
N VAL A 92 3.93 11.59 3.76
CA VAL A 92 3.69 12.35 5.00
C VAL A 92 4.70 12.05 6.11
N GLY A 93 5.49 10.97 5.96
CA GLY A 93 6.53 10.57 6.91
C GLY A 93 7.51 11.68 7.30
N PRO A 94 8.09 12.44 6.35
CA PRO A 94 8.98 13.57 6.66
C PRO A 94 8.32 14.71 7.47
N ARG A 95 6.99 14.78 7.48
CA ARG A 95 6.21 15.74 8.29
C ARG A 95 5.92 15.21 9.70
N GLY A 96 6.50 14.07 10.08
CA GLY A 96 6.26 13.42 11.36
C GLY A 96 4.87 12.78 11.45
N VAL A 97 4.25 12.42 10.32
CA VAL A 97 2.97 11.71 10.32
C VAL A 97 3.19 10.23 10.04
N ARG A 98 2.65 9.37 10.90
CA ARG A 98 2.68 7.91 10.70
C ARG A 98 1.38 7.42 10.08
N VAL A 99 1.46 6.45 9.19
CA VAL A 99 0.30 5.83 8.55
C VAL A 99 0.43 4.32 8.67
N VAL A 100 -0.58 3.67 9.26
CA VAL A 100 -0.64 2.23 9.49
C VAL A 100 -2.01 1.71 9.06
N CYS A 101 -2.03 0.55 8.41
CA CYS A 101 -3.27 -0.15 8.07
C CYS A 101 -3.52 -1.25 9.10
N LEU A 102 -4.75 -1.39 9.57
CA LEU A 102 -5.19 -2.58 10.30
C LEU A 102 -5.91 -3.52 9.33
N ARG A 103 -5.61 -4.82 9.40
CA ARG A 103 -6.24 -5.85 8.57
C ARG A 103 -6.89 -6.92 9.45
N PRO A 104 -8.08 -6.66 9.99
CA PRO A 104 -8.91 -7.74 10.53
C PRO A 104 -9.36 -8.70 9.43
N ASP A 105 -9.83 -9.87 9.85
CA ASP A 105 -10.68 -10.72 9.02
C ASP A 105 -12.15 -10.57 9.47
N ALA A 106 -13.06 -11.39 8.91
CA ALA A 106 -14.46 -11.47 9.30
C ALA A 106 -14.67 -11.26 10.80
N LEU A 107 -15.40 -10.20 11.15
CA LEU A 107 -15.78 -9.85 12.52
C LEU A 107 -17.22 -10.31 12.75
N PRO A 108 -17.45 -11.35 13.56
CA PRO A 108 -18.79 -11.89 13.80
C PRO A 108 -19.80 -10.82 14.23
N GLU A 109 -19.35 -9.85 15.02
CA GLU A 109 -20.18 -8.81 15.60
C GLU A 109 -20.76 -7.83 14.57
N THR A 110 -20.24 -7.79 13.33
CA THR A 110 -20.65 -6.81 12.32
C THR A 110 -21.64 -7.34 11.29
N TRP A 111 -22.06 -8.61 11.40
CA TRP A 111 -22.87 -9.27 10.36
C TRP A 111 -24.38 -9.18 10.58
N GLY A 112 -24.83 -8.65 11.72
CA GLY A 112 -26.23 -8.31 11.96
C GLY A 112 -27.20 -9.48 11.84
N LEU A 113 -26.75 -10.70 12.14
CA LEU A 113 -27.57 -11.92 12.10
C LEU A 113 -28.29 -12.13 13.43
N ASP A 114 -29.50 -12.68 13.38
CA ASP A 114 -30.28 -13.07 14.57
C ASP A 114 -29.71 -14.29 15.31
N ARG A 115 -28.66 -14.91 14.75
CA ARG A 115 -27.98 -16.09 15.30
C ARG A 115 -26.47 -15.95 15.16
N PRO A 116 -25.67 -16.63 15.99
CA PRO A 116 -24.21 -16.64 15.87
C PRO A 116 -23.79 -17.08 14.48
N ILE A 117 -22.94 -16.30 13.84
CA ILE A 117 -22.49 -16.61 12.48
C ILE A 117 -21.63 -17.88 12.45
N GLU A 118 -20.89 -18.11 13.52
CA GLU A 118 -20.00 -19.24 13.74
C GLU A 118 -20.69 -20.58 13.54
N GLU A 119 -22.00 -20.65 13.77
CA GLU A 119 -22.79 -21.86 13.60
C GLU A 119 -23.21 -22.13 12.15
N THR A 120 -23.12 -21.11 11.29
CA THR A 120 -23.47 -21.22 9.86
C THR A 120 -22.36 -21.88 9.05
N PRO A 121 -22.67 -22.49 7.88
CA PRO A 121 -21.64 -23.01 6.98
C PRO A 121 -20.58 -21.96 6.60
N HIS A 122 -20.99 -20.70 6.44
CA HIS A 122 -20.10 -19.60 6.09
C HIS A 122 -19.15 -19.22 7.24
N GLY A 123 -19.66 -19.16 8.48
CA GLY A 123 -18.84 -18.87 9.67
C GLY A 123 -17.87 -20.00 10.00
N LYS A 124 -18.28 -21.27 9.82
CA LYS A 124 -17.37 -22.43 9.93
C LYS A 124 -16.25 -22.36 8.91
N PHE A 125 -16.58 -22.12 7.64
CA PHE A 125 -15.59 -21.93 6.58
C PHE A 125 -14.58 -20.83 6.91
N MET A 126 -15.05 -19.68 7.40
CA MET A 126 -14.18 -18.57 7.82
C MET A 126 -13.27 -18.98 8.99
N THR A 127 -13.82 -19.67 9.98
CA THR A 127 -13.09 -20.17 11.16
C THR A 127 -12.01 -21.17 10.79
N ASP A 128 -12.34 -22.15 9.95
CA ASP A 128 -11.41 -23.20 9.49
C ASP A 128 -10.26 -22.64 8.64
N GLY A 129 -10.47 -21.47 8.02
CA GLY A 129 -9.45 -20.75 7.29
C GLY A 129 -8.39 -20.06 8.17
N THR A 130 -8.61 -19.97 9.49
CA THR A 130 -7.70 -19.30 10.43
C THR A 130 -6.74 -20.27 11.12
N VAL A 131 -5.56 -19.79 11.52
CA VAL A 131 -4.60 -20.61 12.30
C VAL A 131 -5.04 -20.73 13.76
N LEU A 132 -5.70 -19.72 14.31
CA LEU A 132 -6.18 -19.74 15.70
C LEU A 132 -7.49 -20.53 15.89
N GLY A 133 -8.07 -21.07 14.81
CA GLY A 133 -9.34 -21.80 14.87
C GLY A 133 -10.52 -20.94 15.35
N ARG A 134 -10.45 -19.63 15.14
CA ARG A 134 -11.50 -18.66 15.47
C ARG A 134 -11.37 -17.40 14.64
N MET A 135 -12.48 -16.70 14.45
CA MET A 135 -12.49 -15.34 13.91
C MET A 135 -12.00 -14.31 14.93
N PRO A 136 -11.47 -13.16 14.47
CA PRO A 136 -11.12 -12.04 15.35
C PRO A 136 -12.37 -11.39 15.94
N ARG A 137 -12.22 -10.74 17.10
CA ARG A 137 -13.27 -9.98 17.77
C ARG A 137 -13.09 -8.48 17.54
N LEU A 138 -14.18 -7.73 17.54
CA LEU A 138 -14.14 -6.27 17.38
C LEU A 138 -13.30 -5.60 18.49
N ALA A 139 -13.35 -6.13 19.71
CA ALA A 139 -12.53 -5.66 20.82
C ALA A 139 -11.02 -5.77 20.53
N GLU A 140 -10.57 -6.85 19.89
CA GLU A 140 -9.14 -7.06 19.57
C GLU A 140 -8.66 -6.05 18.51
N VAL A 141 -9.53 -5.63 17.60
CA VAL A 141 -9.25 -4.54 16.65
C VAL A 141 -9.11 -3.22 17.40
N GLY A 142 -10.01 -2.91 18.34
CA GLY A 142 -9.93 -1.72 19.18
C GLY A 142 -8.68 -1.68 20.06
N ASP A 143 -8.38 -2.80 20.71
CA ASP A 143 -7.22 -3.00 21.58
C ASP A 143 -5.90 -2.91 20.82
N THR A 144 -5.91 -3.16 19.50
CA THR A 144 -4.75 -2.93 18.63
C THR A 144 -4.71 -1.50 18.10
N ALA A 145 -5.86 -0.92 17.74
CA ALA A 145 -5.96 0.40 17.16
C ALA A 145 -5.47 1.49 18.10
N ALA A 146 -5.87 1.46 19.38
CA ALA A 146 -5.50 2.49 20.34
C ALA A 146 -3.98 2.55 20.59
N PRO A 147 -3.26 1.44 20.87
CA PRO A 147 -1.80 1.44 20.93
C PRO A 147 -1.12 1.85 19.63
N THR A 148 -1.63 1.41 18.47
CA THR A 148 -1.08 1.76 17.14
C THR A 148 -1.15 3.27 16.87
N ALA A 149 -2.24 3.90 17.33
CA ALA A 149 -2.45 5.34 17.32
C ALA A 149 -1.74 6.05 18.48
N SER A 150 -0.96 5.36 19.31
CA SER A 150 -0.21 5.95 20.45
C SER A 150 1.27 6.20 20.12
N ASP A 151 2.01 6.84 21.04
CA ASP A 151 3.47 6.98 20.90
C ASP A 151 4.23 5.68 21.23
N ARG A 152 3.55 4.67 21.81
CA ARG A 152 4.17 3.38 22.17
C ARG A 152 4.62 2.61 20.94
N THR A 153 4.03 2.87 19.79
CA THR A 153 4.35 2.24 18.50
C THR A 153 4.94 3.26 17.52
N SER A 154 5.79 4.16 17.99
CA SER A 154 6.40 5.23 17.18
C SER A 154 7.21 4.71 15.98
N ALA A 155 7.68 3.46 16.03
CA ALA A 155 8.37 2.79 14.93
C ALA A 155 7.41 2.22 13.84
N LEU A 156 6.10 2.12 14.10
CA LEU A 156 5.14 1.59 13.13
C LEU A 156 4.69 2.69 12.15
N THR A 157 5.07 2.53 10.89
CA THR A 157 4.57 3.29 9.74
C THR A 157 4.74 2.44 8.46
N ARG A 158 3.98 2.76 7.41
CA ARG A 158 4.06 2.08 6.09
C ARG A 158 3.83 0.57 6.18
N THR A 159 3.09 0.11 7.19
CA THR A 159 2.88 -1.31 7.48
C THR A 159 1.40 -1.65 7.57
N VAL A 160 1.08 -2.93 7.40
CA VAL A 160 -0.23 -3.52 7.63
C VAL A 160 -0.12 -4.40 8.86
N VAL A 161 -0.90 -4.12 9.91
CA VAL A 161 -0.97 -4.97 11.10
C VAL A 161 -2.01 -6.04 10.85
N ASN A 162 -1.56 -7.29 10.77
CA ASN A 162 -2.40 -8.44 10.48
C ASN A 162 -3.18 -8.89 11.73
N LEU A 163 -4.51 -8.76 11.68
CA LEU A 163 -5.45 -9.13 12.74
C LEU A 163 -6.43 -10.20 12.26
N SER A 164 -5.97 -11.08 11.37
CA SER A 164 -6.82 -12.07 10.68
C SER A 164 -6.94 -13.42 11.39
N CYS A 165 -6.41 -13.54 12.61
CA CYS A 165 -6.25 -14.83 13.29
C CYS A 165 -5.46 -15.87 12.46
N GLY A 166 -4.64 -15.41 11.52
CA GLY A 166 -3.76 -16.24 10.69
C GLY A 166 -4.38 -16.73 9.38
N SER A 167 -5.53 -16.19 8.94
CA SER A 167 -6.09 -16.58 7.64
C SER A 167 -5.24 -16.14 6.46
N VAL A 168 -4.47 -15.06 6.63
CA VAL A 168 -3.48 -14.55 5.68
C VAL A 168 -2.11 -14.50 6.31
N LEU A 169 -1.10 -14.86 5.52
CA LEU A 169 0.31 -14.67 5.86
C LEU A 169 0.72 -13.23 5.50
N ASP A 170 1.59 -12.64 6.31
CA ASP A 170 2.18 -11.31 6.08
C ASP A 170 3.70 -11.34 6.23
#